data_AF-A0A971GC69-F1
#
_entry.id   AF-A0A971GC69-F1
#
_cell.length_a   1.000
_cell.length_b   1.000
_cell.length_c   1.000
_cell.angle_alpha   90.00
_cell.angle_beta   90.00
_cell.angle_gamma   90.00
#
_symmetry.space_group_name_H-M   'P 1'
#
loop_
_entity.id
_entity.type
_entity.pdbx_description
1 polymer ?
#
loop_
_entity_poly.entity_id
_entity_poly.type
_entity_poly.pdbx_seq_one_letter_code
_entity_poly.pdbx_strand_id
1 'polypeptide(L)'
;MNDSSRRKNRNTRKVKVGNLYIGGDAPISVQSMTNTNTRDTKATISQIHALEKEGCDIVRVAVPNIDAALSIKEIKKSISIPLVADIHFDYRLAIKAIEMGADKIRINPGNIGSAERVKSVVSCANERGIPIRVGVNAGSLEKRIAEKYGGITPEALVESAENHIGILEDIGFYDIVVSIKSSNVPLMIAAYELISEKTEYPLHIGVTEAGTPYRGTIKSAVGIGALLSRGIGDTIRVSLTADPSEEVRAGKEILKSLGLYRYGPEFISCPTCGRTRINLVSVAEQVEKALEGIEKPLK
;
A
#
# COMPACT_ATOMS: atom_id res chain seq x y z
N MET A 1 -5.74 29.89 8.04
CA MET A 1 -7.04 29.52 8.63
C MET A 1 -6.82 28.32 9.53
N ASN A 2 -7.00 28.51 10.84
CA ASN A 2 -6.98 27.43 11.83
C ASN A 2 -8.23 26.58 11.60
N ASP A 3 -8.08 25.42 10.96
CA ASP A 3 -9.20 24.50 10.82
C ASP A 3 -9.26 23.54 12.02
N SER A 4 -10.26 23.78 12.85
CA SER A 4 -10.70 22.95 13.97
C SER A 4 -11.39 21.65 13.52
N SER A 5 -11.35 21.29 12.24
CA SER A 5 -11.74 19.97 11.73
C SER A 5 -10.56 19.04 11.48
N ARG A 6 -9.51 19.05 12.34
CA ARG A 6 -8.47 18.00 12.31
C ARG A 6 -9.17 16.64 12.42
N ARG A 7 -9.38 16.01 11.26
CA ARG A 7 -9.88 14.65 11.12
C ARG A 7 -9.07 13.81 12.09
N LYS A 8 -9.75 13.20 13.05
CA LYS A 8 -9.08 12.43 14.08
C LYS A 8 -8.54 11.18 13.38
N ASN A 9 -7.29 11.25 12.91
CA ASN A 9 -6.60 10.09 12.39
C ASN A 9 -6.71 9.00 13.46
N ARG A 10 -7.09 7.79 13.02
CA ARG A 10 -7.15 6.64 13.91
C ARG A 10 -5.80 6.49 14.61
N ASN A 11 -5.79 6.41 15.94
CA ASN A 11 -4.56 6.23 16.69
C ASN A 11 -4.08 4.79 16.48
N THR A 12 -3.19 4.58 15.51
CA THR A 12 -2.63 3.28 15.20
C THR A 12 -1.24 3.13 15.81
N ARG A 13 -0.82 1.88 16.03
CA ARG A 13 0.56 1.55 16.41
C ARG A 13 1.51 2.09 15.36
N LYS A 14 2.62 2.69 15.78
CA LYS A 14 3.66 3.18 14.86
C LYS A 14 4.62 2.05 14.49
N VAL A 15 4.66 1.68 13.21
CA VAL A 15 5.47 0.57 12.70
C VAL A 15 6.59 1.09 11.81
N LYS A 16 7.84 0.76 12.11
CA LYS A 16 9.00 1.19 11.33
C LYS A 16 9.21 0.31 10.10
N VAL A 17 9.39 0.92 8.93
CA VAL A 17 9.70 0.23 7.67
C VAL A 17 10.91 0.92 7.04
N GLY A 18 12.09 0.30 7.17
CA GLY A 18 13.36 0.92 6.77
C GLY A 18 13.61 2.23 7.53
N ASN A 19 13.68 3.34 6.81
CA ASN A 19 13.84 4.69 7.37
C ASN A 19 12.50 5.43 7.61
N LEU A 20 11.36 4.83 7.27
CA LEU A 20 10.04 5.44 7.41
C LEU A 20 9.21 4.79 8.52
N TYR A 21 8.10 5.43 8.87
CA TYR A 21 7.09 4.87 9.77
C TYR A 21 5.73 4.82 9.07
N ILE A 22 4.94 3.80 9.42
CA ILE A 22 3.53 3.67 9.02
C ILE A 22 2.70 3.70 10.30
N GLY A 23 1.64 4.49 10.30
CA GLY A 23 0.72 4.64 11.42
C GLY A 23 1.16 5.63 12.50
N GLY A 24 0.33 5.77 13.52
CA GLY A 24 0.45 6.79 14.56
C GLY A 24 0.30 8.20 13.97
N ASP A 25 1.33 9.02 14.18
CA ASP A 25 1.44 10.39 13.68
C ASP A 25 2.21 10.50 12.35
N ALA A 26 2.61 9.36 11.75
CA ALA A 26 3.34 9.36 10.49
C ALA A 26 2.45 9.82 9.32
N PRO A 27 3.01 10.56 8.33
CA PRO A 27 2.31 10.84 7.08
C PRO A 27 1.88 9.56 6.35
N ILE A 28 0.75 9.62 5.65
CA ILE A 28 0.26 8.47 4.87
C ILE A 28 1.19 8.25 3.67
N SER A 29 1.92 7.13 3.67
CA SER A 29 2.86 6.81 2.60
C SER A 29 2.16 6.21 1.36
N VAL A 30 2.60 6.62 0.18
CA VAL A 30 2.21 6.08 -1.14
C VAL A 30 3.17 4.95 -1.51
N GLN A 31 2.64 3.73 -1.64
CA GLN A 31 3.41 2.57 -2.08
C GLN A 31 3.07 2.20 -3.52
N SER A 32 4.04 1.59 -4.20
CA SER A 32 3.85 0.94 -5.50
C SER A 32 4.46 -0.46 -5.50
N MET A 33 4.31 -1.20 -6.59
CA MET A 33 4.89 -2.53 -6.78
C MET A 33 5.53 -2.62 -8.16
N THR A 34 6.75 -3.14 -8.22
CA THR A 34 7.40 -3.42 -9.50
C THR A 34 6.65 -4.50 -10.26
N ASN A 35 6.65 -4.42 -11.58
CA ASN A 35 6.13 -5.46 -12.46
C ASN A 35 7.22 -6.16 -13.30
N THR A 36 8.49 -5.78 -13.11
CA THR A 36 9.64 -6.52 -13.62
C THR A 36 9.82 -7.86 -12.90
N ASN A 37 10.51 -8.79 -13.55
CA ASN A 37 10.98 -10.01 -12.90
C ASN A 37 12.12 -9.64 -11.94
N THR A 38 11.93 -9.85 -10.63
CA THR A 38 12.91 -9.46 -9.58
C THR A 38 14.31 -10.07 -9.76
N ARG A 39 14.41 -11.20 -10.49
CA ARG A 39 15.70 -11.80 -10.86
C ARG A 39 16.51 -10.95 -11.84
N ASP A 40 15.84 -10.13 -12.64
CA ASP A 40 16.48 -9.10 -13.44
C ASP A 40 16.70 -7.86 -12.56
N THR A 41 17.83 -7.86 -11.86
CA THR A 41 18.18 -6.79 -10.91
C THR A 41 18.30 -5.45 -11.58
N LYS A 42 18.89 -5.39 -12.79
CA LYS A 42 19.05 -4.16 -13.56
C LYS A 42 17.71 -3.54 -13.95
N ALA A 43 16.79 -4.32 -14.51
CA ALA A 43 15.47 -3.83 -14.87
C ALA A 43 14.67 -3.39 -13.62
N THR A 44 14.75 -4.18 -12.55
CA THR A 44 14.04 -3.90 -11.30
C THR A 44 14.57 -2.64 -10.62
N ILE A 45 15.88 -2.45 -10.52
CA ILE A 45 16.50 -1.23 -9.98
C ILE A 45 16.09 -0.01 -10.81
N SER A 46 16.15 -0.12 -12.15
CA SER A 46 15.78 0.98 -13.04
C SER A 46 14.30 1.39 -12.86
N GLN A 47 13.40 0.42 -12.72
CA GLN A 47 11.99 0.71 -12.43
C GLN A 47 11.79 1.30 -11.04
N ILE A 48 12.55 0.86 -10.03
CA ILE A 48 12.47 1.45 -8.68
C ILE A 48 12.95 2.92 -8.72
N HIS A 49 14.02 3.25 -9.44
CA HIS A 49 14.45 4.65 -9.60
C HIS A 49 13.40 5.51 -10.30
N ALA A 50 12.67 4.96 -11.27
CA ALA A 50 11.53 5.66 -11.87
C ALA A 50 10.42 5.92 -10.84
N LEU A 51 10.09 4.92 -10.01
CA LEU A 51 9.13 5.07 -8.91
C LEU A 51 9.57 6.10 -7.87
N GLU A 52 10.86 6.12 -7.49
CA GLU A 52 11.43 7.10 -6.57
C GLU A 52 11.30 8.53 -7.13
N LYS A 53 11.61 8.71 -8.41
CA LYS A 53 11.46 10.00 -9.10
C LYS A 53 10.02 10.51 -9.10
N GLU A 54 9.05 9.61 -9.16
CA GLU A 54 7.61 9.96 -9.06
C GLU A 54 7.16 10.21 -7.61
N GLY A 55 8.01 9.95 -6.63
CA GLY A 55 7.75 10.15 -5.20
C GLY A 55 7.07 8.94 -4.53
N CYS A 56 7.40 7.72 -4.97
CA CYS A 56 7.03 6.50 -4.26
C CYS A 56 7.77 6.45 -2.91
N ASP A 57 7.04 6.22 -1.81
CA ASP A 57 7.63 6.17 -0.48
C ASP A 57 8.18 4.78 -0.14
N ILE A 58 7.50 3.72 -0.60
CA ILE A 58 7.84 2.32 -0.29
C ILE A 58 7.54 1.46 -1.52
N VAL A 59 8.51 0.66 -1.96
CA VAL A 59 8.33 -0.24 -3.11
C VAL A 59 8.16 -1.69 -2.68
N ARG A 60 7.31 -2.43 -3.38
CA ARG A 60 7.16 -3.87 -3.22
C ARG A 60 7.70 -4.62 -4.44
N VAL A 61 8.36 -5.76 -4.20
CA VAL A 61 8.83 -6.68 -5.24
C VAL A 61 8.29 -8.09 -5.00
N ALA A 62 8.02 -8.84 -6.07
CA ALA A 62 7.55 -10.22 -5.97
C ALA A 62 8.73 -11.18 -5.71
N VAL A 63 8.57 -12.12 -4.77
CA VAL A 63 9.61 -13.12 -4.46
C VAL A 63 9.06 -14.53 -4.71
N PRO A 64 8.98 -14.97 -5.98
CA PRO A 64 8.40 -16.27 -6.31
C PRO A 64 9.35 -17.46 -6.05
N ASN A 65 10.65 -17.23 -5.92
CA ASN A 65 11.66 -18.27 -5.76
C ASN A 65 12.93 -17.74 -5.05
N ILE A 66 13.88 -18.64 -4.81
CA ILE A 66 15.11 -18.34 -4.06
C ILE A 66 16.00 -17.33 -4.80
N ASP A 67 16.09 -17.40 -6.13
CA ASP A 67 16.90 -16.47 -6.92
C ASP A 67 16.38 -15.05 -6.77
N ALA A 68 15.05 -14.86 -6.81
CA ALA A 68 14.44 -13.56 -6.57
C ALA A 68 14.71 -13.04 -5.15
N ALA A 69 14.74 -13.94 -4.15
CA ALA A 69 15.08 -13.56 -2.78
C ALA A 69 16.55 -13.11 -2.67
N LEU A 70 17.48 -13.81 -3.34
CA LEU A 70 18.90 -13.46 -3.39
C LEU A 70 19.14 -12.10 -4.09
N SER A 71 18.39 -11.81 -5.15
CA SER A 71 18.44 -10.53 -5.87
C SER A 71 18.13 -9.31 -5.01
N ILE A 72 17.39 -9.46 -3.90
CA ILE A 72 17.08 -8.36 -2.97
C ILE A 72 18.34 -7.68 -2.46
N LYS A 73 19.43 -8.42 -2.24
CA LYS A 73 20.69 -7.85 -1.70
C LYS A 73 21.30 -6.80 -2.62
N GLU A 74 21.28 -7.05 -3.93
CA GLU A 74 21.79 -6.09 -4.93
C GLU A 74 20.82 -4.92 -5.11
N ILE A 75 19.52 -5.23 -5.21
CA ILE A 75 18.46 -4.22 -5.36
C ILE A 75 18.49 -3.24 -4.19
N LYS A 76 18.50 -3.75 -2.95
CA LYS A 76 18.44 -2.92 -1.73
C LYS A 76 19.64 -1.99 -1.59
N LYS A 77 20.83 -2.41 -2.04
CA LYS A 77 22.04 -1.56 -2.06
C LYS A 77 21.96 -0.41 -3.05
N SER A 78 21.08 -0.52 -4.05
CA SER A 78 21.04 0.37 -5.21
C SER A 78 19.85 1.34 -5.17
N ILE A 79 19.01 1.29 -4.14
CA ILE A 79 17.80 2.10 -4.01
C ILE A 79 17.80 2.85 -2.68
N SER A 80 17.02 3.92 -2.59
CA SER A 80 16.92 4.79 -1.41
C SER A 80 15.67 4.54 -0.56
N ILE A 81 14.60 4.01 -1.16
CA ILE A 81 13.32 3.75 -0.47
C ILE A 81 13.26 2.35 0.17
N PRO A 82 12.41 2.15 1.20
CA PRO A 82 12.18 0.83 1.78
C PRO A 82 11.59 -0.17 0.77
N LEU A 83 12.04 -1.42 0.86
CA LEU A 83 11.63 -2.52 0.00
C LEU A 83 10.82 -3.56 0.77
N VAL A 84 9.66 -3.92 0.23
CA VAL A 84 8.78 -4.97 0.74
C VAL A 84 8.92 -6.22 -0.11
N ALA A 85 9.22 -7.36 0.50
CA ALA A 85 9.19 -8.66 -0.17
C ALA A 85 7.78 -9.28 -0.13
N ASP A 86 7.20 -9.55 -1.30
CA ASP A 86 5.88 -10.17 -1.43
C ASP A 86 6.02 -11.70 -1.60
N ILE A 87 5.57 -12.45 -0.59
CA ILE A 87 5.74 -13.91 -0.51
C ILE A 87 4.37 -14.54 -0.21
N HIS A 88 4.07 -15.63 -0.91
CA HIS A 88 2.75 -16.28 -0.80
C HIS A 88 2.73 -17.51 0.12
N PHE A 89 3.73 -18.40 0.02
CA PHE A 89 3.66 -19.74 0.65
C PHE A 89 4.95 -20.20 1.33
N ASP A 90 6.12 -19.96 0.73
CA ASP A 90 7.36 -20.57 1.22
C ASP A 90 8.06 -19.70 2.29
N TYR A 91 8.03 -20.17 3.53
CA TYR A 91 8.68 -19.52 4.68
C TYR A 91 10.20 -19.31 4.48
N ARG A 92 10.86 -20.18 3.71
CA ARG A 92 12.30 -20.08 3.45
C ARG A 92 12.62 -18.86 2.60
N LEU A 93 11.69 -18.47 1.70
CA LEU A 93 11.81 -17.25 0.91
C LEU A 93 11.65 -16.02 1.79
N ALA A 94 10.77 -16.06 2.80
CA ALA A 94 10.61 -14.97 3.77
C ALA A 94 11.87 -14.76 4.60
N ILE A 95 12.42 -15.83 5.17
CA ILE A 95 13.68 -15.77 5.93
C ILE A 95 14.81 -15.26 5.03
N LYS A 96 14.94 -15.81 3.81
CA LYS A 96 15.99 -15.37 2.89
C LYS A 96 15.84 -13.90 2.50
N ALA A 97 14.62 -13.42 2.22
CA ALA A 97 14.38 -12.03 1.88
C ALA A 97 14.77 -11.08 3.02
N ILE A 98 14.45 -11.45 4.27
CA ILE A 98 14.89 -10.71 5.46
C ILE A 98 16.43 -10.68 5.55
N GLU A 99 17.09 -11.82 5.40
CA GLU A 99 18.55 -11.91 5.42
C GLU A 99 19.22 -11.07 4.32
N MET A 100 18.58 -10.94 3.17
CA MET A 100 19.07 -10.15 2.03
C MET A 100 18.76 -8.66 2.15
N GLY A 101 18.04 -8.23 3.19
CA GLY A 101 17.84 -6.81 3.53
C GLY A 101 16.47 -6.25 3.16
N ALA A 102 15.43 -7.07 3.01
CA ALA A 102 14.07 -6.55 2.89
C ALA A 102 13.67 -5.78 4.17
N ASP A 103 13.04 -4.60 3.99
CA ASP A 103 12.64 -3.72 5.09
C ASP A 103 11.27 -4.06 5.69
N LYS A 104 10.50 -4.92 4.99
CA LYS A 104 9.21 -5.47 5.41
C LYS A 104 8.93 -6.72 4.59
N ILE A 105 8.20 -7.68 5.16
CA ILE A 105 7.68 -8.81 4.39
C ILE A 105 6.15 -8.74 4.34
N ARG A 106 5.55 -9.13 3.20
CA ARG A 106 4.12 -9.47 3.14
C ARG A 106 3.99 -10.97 3.05
N ILE A 107 3.27 -11.54 4.00
CA ILE A 107 2.86 -12.94 4.01
C ILE A 107 1.43 -13.05 4.55
N ASN A 108 0.78 -14.18 4.29
CA ASN A 108 -0.41 -14.59 5.01
C ASN A 108 -0.04 -15.78 5.90
N PRO A 109 0.03 -15.62 7.23
CA PRO A 109 0.49 -16.68 8.14
C PRO A 109 -0.18 -18.04 7.92
N GLY A 110 -1.49 -18.07 7.64
CA GLY A 110 -2.22 -19.32 7.36
C GLY A 110 -1.76 -20.06 6.09
N ASN A 111 -1.12 -19.36 5.13
CA ASN A 111 -0.60 -19.96 3.90
C ASN A 111 0.84 -20.49 4.04
N ILE A 112 1.55 -20.13 5.12
CA ILE A 112 2.95 -20.52 5.36
C ILE A 112 3.05 -21.97 5.86
N GLY A 113 1.99 -22.49 6.48
CA GLY A 113 1.88 -23.86 6.95
C GLY A 113 1.93 -23.94 8.47
N SER A 114 2.79 -24.82 9.02
CA SER A 114 2.81 -25.11 10.45
C SER A 114 3.22 -23.91 11.31
N ALA A 115 2.75 -23.89 12.57
CA ALA A 115 3.11 -22.88 13.56
C ALA A 115 4.64 -22.73 13.73
N GLU A 116 5.39 -23.83 13.63
CA GLU A 116 6.86 -23.81 13.67
C GLU A 116 7.47 -22.98 12.53
N ARG A 117 6.95 -23.11 11.30
CA ARG A 117 7.43 -22.35 10.14
C ARG A 117 7.14 -20.85 10.30
N VAL A 118 5.95 -20.51 10.79
CA VAL A 118 5.60 -19.11 11.08
C VAL A 118 6.51 -18.55 12.17
N LYS A 119 6.76 -19.33 13.24
CA LYS A 119 7.67 -18.96 14.33
C LYS A 119 9.10 -18.71 13.83
N SER A 120 9.60 -19.52 12.88
CA SER A 120 10.92 -19.28 12.27
C SER A 120 10.99 -17.94 11.53
N VAL A 121 9.95 -17.59 10.76
CA VAL A 121 9.88 -16.30 10.06
C VAL A 121 9.82 -15.15 11.06
N VAL A 122 8.97 -15.26 12.07
CA VAL A 122 8.80 -14.24 13.11
C VAL A 122 10.07 -14.03 13.93
N SER A 123 10.78 -15.09 14.32
CA SER A 123 12.07 -14.97 15.03
C SER A 123 13.06 -14.16 14.19
N CYS A 124 13.22 -14.53 12.91
CA CYS A 124 14.13 -13.85 11.99
C CYS A 124 13.76 -12.37 11.79
N ALA A 125 12.47 -12.08 11.67
CA ALA A 125 11.92 -10.73 11.51
C ALA A 125 12.15 -9.88 12.77
N ASN A 126 11.84 -10.42 13.95
CA ASN A 126 11.96 -9.73 15.23
C ASN A 126 13.43 -9.40 15.58
N GLU A 127 14.35 -10.35 15.36
CA GLU A 127 15.81 -10.14 15.54
C GLU A 127 16.36 -8.94 14.74
N ARG A 128 15.69 -8.58 13.64
CA ARG A 128 16.11 -7.52 12.71
C ARG A 128 15.16 -6.32 12.70
N GLY A 129 14.13 -6.32 13.56
CA GLY A 129 13.11 -5.26 13.60
C GLY A 129 12.35 -5.09 12.28
N ILE A 130 12.10 -6.19 11.55
CA ILE A 130 11.41 -6.17 10.27
C ILE A 130 9.92 -6.45 10.49
N PRO A 131 9.01 -5.54 10.10
CA PRO A 131 7.58 -5.76 10.25
C PRO A 131 7.01 -6.76 9.24
N ILE A 132 5.83 -7.27 9.57
CA ILE A 132 5.07 -8.19 8.72
C ILE A 132 3.75 -7.53 8.32
N ARG A 133 3.47 -7.50 7.02
CA ARG A 133 2.13 -7.18 6.52
C ARG A 133 1.31 -8.46 6.34
N VAL A 134 0.19 -8.57 7.04
CA VAL A 134 -0.88 -9.55 6.79
C VAL A 134 -1.81 -9.00 5.70
N GLY A 135 -2.09 -9.79 4.66
CA GLY A 135 -2.86 -9.32 3.51
C GLY A 135 -3.95 -10.28 3.03
N VAL A 136 -5.17 -10.06 3.49
CA VAL A 136 -6.36 -10.79 3.04
C VAL A 136 -6.85 -10.18 1.72
N ASN A 137 -7.17 -11.04 0.75
CA ASN A 137 -7.80 -10.62 -0.50
C ASN A 137 -9.12 -11.38 -0.68
N ALA A 138 -10.16 -10.69 -1.14
CA ALA A 138 -11.46 -11.30 -1.40
C ALA A 138 -11.40 -12.49 -2.36
N GLY A 139 -10.58 -12.41 -3.43
CA GLY A 139 -10.43 -13.49 -4.40
C GLY A 139 -9.70 -14.73 -3.88
N SER A 140 -9.08 -14.66 -2.70
CA SER A 140 -8.33 -15.77 -2.09
C SER A 140 -8.74 -16.06 -0.65
N LEU A 141 -9.99 -15.73 -0.28
CA LEU A 141 -10.53 -16.00 1.04
C LEU A 141 -10.61 -17.52 1.29
N GLU A 142 -10.31 -17.95 2.50
CA GLU A 142 -10.35 -19.37 2.89
C GLU A 142 -11.78 -19.93 2.78
N LYS A 143 -11.93 -21.07 2.10
CA LYS A 143 -13.23 -21.72 1.84
C LYS A 143 -14.07 -21.90 3.11
N ARG A 144 -13.45 -22.37 4.20
CA ARG A 144 -14.13 -22.57 5.49
C ARG A 144 -14.77 -21.29 6.02
N ILE A 145 -14.08 -20.16 5.88
CA ILE A 145 -14.58 -18.85 6.34
C ILE A 145 -15.68 -18.37 5.39
N ALA A 146 -15.48 -18.49 4.08
CA ALA A 146 -16.52 -18.15 3.11
C ALA A 146 -17.82 -18.96 3.34
N GLU A 147 -17.71 -20.28 3.59
CA GLU A 147 -18.86 -21.15 3.89
C GLU A 147 -19.58 -20.74 5.17
N LYS A 148 -18.83 -20.41 6.24
CA LYS A 148 -19.39 -19.94 7.52
C LYS A 148 -20.27 -18.70 7.36
N TYR A 149 -19.89 -17.78 6.48
CA TYR A 149 -20.58 -16.51 6.24
C TYR A 149 -21.50 -16.52 5.01
N GLY A 150 -21.64 -17.66 4.31
CA GLY A 150 -22.46 -17.76 3.11
C GLY A 150 -21.88 -17.01 1.88
N GLY A 151 -20.58 -16.71 1.88
CA GLY A 151 -19.89 -16.05 0.77
C GLY A 151 -18.78 -15.10 1.21
N ILE A 152 -18.41 -14.19 0.31
CA ILE A 152 -17.44 -13.13 0.58
C ILE A 152 -18.17 -11.94 1.17
N THR A 153 -18.14 -11.80 2.50
CA THR A 153 -18.73 -10.68 3.24
C THR A 153 -17.66 -9.85 3.95
N PRO A 154 -17.95 -8.61 4.40
CA PRO A 154 -17.03 -7.84 5.23
C PRO A 154 -16.53 -8.63 6.45
N GLU A 155 -17.44 -9.30 7.16
CA GLU A 155 -17.17 -10.08 8.37
C GLU A 155 -16.26 -11.27 8.06
N ALA A 156 -16.49 -11.95 6.94
CA ALA A 156 -15.65 -13.06 6.50
C ALA A 156 -14.20 -12.62 6.24
N LEU A 157 -14.03 -11.47 5.57
CA LEU A 157 -12.70 -10.90 5.30
C LEU A 157 -12.00 -10.44 6.58
N VAL A 158 -12.74 -9.83 7.49
CA VAL A 158 -12.23 -9.38 8.80
C VAL A 158 -11.85 -10.57 9.68
N GLU A 159 -12.66 -11.62 9.73
CA GLU A 159 -12.32 -12.84 10.49
C GLU A 159 -11.05 -13.50 9.95
N SER A 160 -10.87 -13.57 8.62
CA SER A 160 -9.62 -14.05 8.02
C SER A 160 -8.41 -13.22 8.47
N ALA A 161 -8.57 -11.89 8.52
CA ALA A 161 -7.50 -10.99 8.98
C ALA A 161 -7.21 -11.18 10.47
N GLU A 162 -8.23 -11.22 11.32
CA GLU A 162 -8.12 -11.46 12.77
C GLU A 162 -7.46 -12.82 13.06
N ASN A 163 -7.81 -13.88 12.33
CA ASN A 163 -7.18 -15.19 12.47
C ASN A 163 -5.68 -15.15 12.17
N HIS A 164 -5.26 -14.45 11.10
CA HIS A 164 -3.85 -14.29 10.77
C HIS A 164 -3.09 -13.39 11.75
N ILE A 165 -3.74 -12.35 12.26
CA ILE A 165 -3.19 -11.49 13.31
C ILE A 165 -2.96 -12.30 14.58
N GLY A 166 -3.96 -13.06 15.03
CA GLY A 166 -3.89 -13.91 16.22
C GLY A 166 -2.72 -14.89 16.18
N ILE A 167 -2.44 -15.50 15.01
CA ILE A 167 -1.27 -16.38 14.83
C ILE A 167 0.05 -15.66 15.16
N LEU A 168 0.18 -14.38 14.83
CA LEU A 168 1.38 -13.59 15.11
C LEU A 168 1.41 -13.10 16.58
N GLU A 169 0.25 -12.74 17.13
CA GLU A 169 0.12 -12.32 18.53
C GLU A 169 0.40 -13.46 19.51
N ASP A 170 -0.06 -14.69 19.20
CA ASP A 170 0.18 -15.91 19.99
C ASP A 170 1.69 -16.22 20.16
N ILE A 171 2.52 -15.74 19.24
CA ILE A 171 3.98 -15.88 19.27
C ILE A 171 4.68 -14.57 19.67
N GLY A 172 3.94 -13.59 20.17
CA GLY A 172 4.44 -12.34 20.73
C GLY A 172 4.95 -11.33 19.70
N PHE A 173 4.50 -11.40 18.45
CA PHE A 173 4.89 -10.48 17.39
C PHE A 173 3.80 -9.44 17.12
N TYR A 174 4.17 -8.16 17.15
CA TYR A 174 3.20 -7.06 17.08
C TYR A 174 3.59 -5.94 16.08
N ASP A 175 4.69 -6.06 15.35
CA ASP A 175 5.06 -5.12 14.29
C ASP A 175 4.33 -5.47 13.00
N ILE A 176 3.00 -5.33 13.07
CA ILE A 176 2.05 -5.80 12.06
C ILE A 176 1.46 -4.63 11.30
N VAL A 177 1.32 -4.80 9.99
CA VAL A 177 0.48 -3.95 9.12
C VAL A 177 -0.61 -4.84 8.52
N VAL A 178 -1.84 -4.34 8.42
CA VAL A 178 -2.99 -5.14 7.96
C VAL A 178 -3.49 -4.61 6.63
N SER A 179 -3.92 -5.50 5.73
CA SER A 179 -4.65 -5.12 4.52
C SER A 179 -5.76 -6.13 4.22
N ILE A 180 -6.90 -5.61 3.80
CA ILE A 180 -8.08 -6.35 3.34
C ILE A 180 -8.48 -5.79 1.98
N LYS A 181 -8.11 -6.45 0.88
CA LYS A 181 -8.36 -5.91 -0.46
C LYS A 181 -9.50 -6.63 -1.18
N SER A 182 -10.30 -5.85 -1.89
CA SER A 182 -11.33 -6.36 -2.78
C SER A 182 -11.40 -5.49 -4.03
N SER A 183 -11.81 -6.10 -5.15
CA SER A 183 -12.14 -5.39 -6.37
C SER A 183 -13.57 -4.82 -6.33
N ASN A 184 -14.40 -5.22 -5.36
CA ASN A 184 -15.69 -4.61 -5.07
C ASN A 184 -15.49 -3.48 -4.03
N VAL A 185 -15.71 -2.23 -4.45
CA VAL A 185 -15.42 -1.04 -3.63
C VAL A 185 -16.31 -0.94 -2.39
N PRO A 186 -17.65 -1.05 -2.48
CA PRO A 186 -18.52 -1.08 -1.28
C PRO A 186 -18.12 -2.15 -0.26
N LEU A 187 -17.83 -3.37 -0.72
CA LEU A 187 -17.37 -4.47 0.15
C LEU A 187 -16.04 -4.13 0.84
N MET A 188 -15.09 -3.57 0.08
CA MET A 188 -13.79 -3.16 0.61
C MET A 188 -13.95 -2.08 1.70
N ILE A 189 -14.79 -1.07 1.45
CA ILE A 189 -15.03 0.02 2.40
C ILE A 189 -15.59 -0.55 3.71
N ALA A 190 -16.65 -1.36 3.62
CA ALA A 190 -17.29 -1.96 4.80
C ALA A 190 -16.31 -2.85 5.59
N ALA A 191 -15.44 -3.62 4.92
CA ALA A 191 -14.44 -4.44 5.60
C ALA A 191 -13.37 -3.60 6.31
N TYR A 192 -12.93 -2.48 5.72
CA TYR A 192 -11.97 -1.58 6.37
C TYR A 192 -12.58 -0.77 7.52
N GLU A 193 -13.84 -0.36 7.40
CA GLU A 193 -14.57 0.25 8.52
C GLU A 193 -14.65 -0.73 9.70
N LEU A 194 -15.07 -1.97 9.44
CA LEU A 194 -15.18 -3.00 10.46
C LEU A 194 -13.83 -3.36 11.13
N ILE A 195 -12.77 -3.60 10.36
CA ILE A 195 -11.44 -3.91 10.96
C ILE A 195 -10.87 -2.72 11.72
N SER A 196 -11.17 -1.49 11.31
CA SER A 196 -10.64 -0.28 11.97
C SER A 196 -11.12 -0.12 13.41
N GLU A 197 -12.29 -0.69 13.73
CA GLU A 197 -12.87 -0.73 15.09
C GLU A 197 -12.31 -1.89 15.94
N LYS A 198 -11.69 -2.88 15.30
CA LYS A 198 -11.23 -4.13 15.93
C LYS A 198 -9.72 -4.19 16.18
N THR A 199 -8.93 -3.34 15.52
CA THR A 199 -7.47 -3.35 15.69
C THR A 199 -6.84 -1.96 15.63
N GLU A 200 -5.76 -1.79 16.39
CA GLU A 200 -4.90 -0.61 16.38
C GLU A 200 -3.72 -0.74 15.40
N TYR A 201 -3.58 -1.83 14.63
CA TYR A 201 -2.51 -1.95 13.64
C TYR A 201 -2.72 -1.02 12.44
N PRO A 202 -1.65 -0.47 11.84
CA PRO A 202 -1.76 0.32 10.63
C PRO A 202 -2.41 -0.44 9.47
N LEU A 203 -3.24 0.24 8.70
CA LEU A 203 -3.98 -0.29 7.57
C LEU A 203 -3.34 0.16 6.25
N HIS A 204 -2.89 -0.82 5.47
CA HIS A 204 -2.50 -0.63 4.08
C HIS A 204 -3.75 -0.77 3.20
N ILE A 205 -4.32 0.35 2.78
CA ILE A 205 -5.55 0.38 1.99
C ILE A 205 -5.26 0.41 0.49
N GLY A 206 -6.19 -0.10 -0.30
CA GLY A 206 -6.09 -0.07 -1.76
C GLY A 206 -7.07 -1.03 -2.42
N VAL A 207 -7.67 -0.59 -3.51
CA VAL A 207 -8.51 -1.43 -4.37
C VAL A 207 -7.59 -2.37 -5.16
N THR A 208 -7.87 -3.68 -5.12
CA THR A 208 -7.17 -4.65 -6.00
C THR A 208 -7.88 -4.74 -7.35
N GLU A 209 -7.15 -5.07 -8.41
CA GLU A 209 -7.70 -5.26 -9.75
C GLU A 209 -8.59 -4.07 -10.18
N ALA A 210 -8.06 -2.85 -10.08
CA ALA A 210 -8.85 -1.66 -10.35
C ALA A 210 -9.12 -1.47 -11.85
N GLY A 211 -8.21 -1.96 -12.70
CA GLY A 211 -8.31 -1.95 -14.16
C GLY A 211 -7.30 -1.01 -14.83
N THR A 212 -7.57 -0.65 -16.08
CA THR A 212 -6.77 0.29 -16.88
C THR A 212 -6.72 1.70 -16.24
N PRO A 213 -5.76 2.58 -16.61
CA PRO A 213 -5.59 3.89 -15.98
C PRO A 213 -6.88 4.68 -15.75
N TYR A 214 -7.71 4.85 -16.78
CA TYR A 214 -8.95 5.62 -16.66
C TYR A 214 -9.92 5.04 -15.62
N ARG A 215 -10.31 3.77 -15.78
CA ARG A 215 -11.29 3.12 -14.88
C ARG A 215 -10.71 2.85 -13.50
N GLY A 216 -9.47 2.40 -13.46
CA GLY A 216 -8.77 2.02 -12.24
C GLY A 216 -8.47 3.21 -11.34
N THR A 217 -8.13 4.37 -11.91
CA THR A 217 -7.92 5.61 -11.15
C THR A 217 -9.21 6.06 -10.49
N ILE A 218 -10.32 6.13 -11.24
CA ILE A 218 -11.64 6.51 -10.68
C ILE A 218 -12.05 5.54 -9.58
N LYS A 219 -11.99 4.23 -9.85
CA LYS A 219 -12.37 3.19 -8.88
C LYS A 219 -11.52 3.23 -7.60
N SER A 220 -10.21 3.46 -7.75
CA SER A 220 -9.29 3.59 -6.62
C SER A 220 -9.54 4.87 -5.84
N ALA A 221 -9.78 6.00 -6.52
CA ALA A 221 -10.08 7.28 -5.88
C ALA A 221 -11.37 7.21 -5.05
N VAL A 222 -12.42 6.54 -5.55
CA VAL A 222 -13.65 6.31 -4.80
C VAL A 222 -13.39 5.46 -3.55
N GLY A 223 -12.70 4.32 -3.69
CA GLY A 223 -12.48 3.40 -2.56
C GLY A 223 -11.51 3.95 -1.51
N ILE A 224 -10.33 4.38 -1.94
CA ILE A 224 -9.27 4.92 -1.07
C ILE A 224 -9.74 6.26 -0.48
N GLY A 225 -10.31 7.14 -1.31
CA GLY A 225 -10.77 8.45 -0.87
C GLY A 225 -11.87 8.38 0.18
N ALA A 226 -12.82 7.44 0.02
CA ALA A 226 -13.86 7.20 1.02
C ALA A 226 -13.26 6.84 2.40
N LEU A 227 -12.30 5.92 2.46
CA LEU A 227 -11.68 5.49 3.71
C LEU A 227 -10.84 6.60 4.34
N LEU A 228 -9.98 7.24 3.55
CA LEU A 228 -9.13 8.32 4.04
C LEU A 228 -9.93 9.54 4.52
N SER A 229 -11.06 9.86 3.88
CA SER A 229 -11.94 10.95 4.33
C SER A 229 -12.50 10.71 5.74
N ARG A 230 -12.57 9.45 6.17
CA ARG A 230 -12.99 9.01 7.51
C ARG A 230 -11.81 8.78 8.48
N GLY A 231 -10.58 9.08 8.06
CA GLY A 231 -9.38 8.84 8.88
C GLY A 231 -8.94 7.38 8.95
N ILE A 232 -9.39 6.53 8.01
CA ILE A 232 -9.04 5.11 7.93
C ILE A 232 -7.99 4.91 6.83
N GLY A 233 -6.79 4.48 7.23
CA GLY A 233 -5.70 4.16 6.31
C GLY A 233 -4.42 4.90 6.67
N ASP A 234 -3.32 4.14 6.74
CA ASP A 234 -2.02 4.61 7.21
C ASP A 234 -0.97 4.55 6.08
N THR A 235 -1.28 3.80 5.02
CA THR A 235 -0.53 3.76 3.78
C THR A 235 -1.45 3.31 2.65
N ILE A 236 -1.19 3.78 1.43
CA ILE A 236 -2.02 3.43 0.26
C ILE A 236 -1.21 2.75 -0.82
N ARG A 237 -1.90 1.96 -1.65
CA ARG A 237 -1.44 1.58 -2.99
C ARG A 237 -2.62 1.58 -3.96
N VAL A 238 -2.48 2.29 -5.08
CA VAL A 238 -3.35 2.17 -6.26
C VAL A 238 -2.89 0.96 -7.07
N SER A 239 -3.80 0.14 -7.60
CA SER A 239 -3.43 -1.06 -8.38
C SER A 239 -3.96 -0.97 -9.81
N LEU A 240 -3.12 -0.53 -10.74
CA LEU A 240 -3.50 -0.28 -12.15
C LEU A 240 -2.89 -1.33 -13.09
N THR A 241 -3.59 -1.59 -14.19
CA THR A 241 -3.01 -2.30 -15.34
C THR A 241 -2.27 -1.30 -16.22
N ALA A 242 -1.11 -0.83 -15.74
CA ALA A 242 -0.33 0.24 -16.35
C ALA A 242 1.15 0.18 -15.91
N ASP A 243 1.93 1.19 -16.32
CA ASP A 243 3.24 1.44 -15.69
C ASP A 243 3.04 1.74 -14.19
N PRO A 244 3.84 1.13 -13.29
CA PRO A 244 3.74 1.35 -11.85
C PRO A 244 3.88 2.82 -11.40
N SER A 245 4.48 3.69 -12.22
CA SER A 245 4.57 5.14 -12.00
C SER A 245 3.19 5.79 -11.98
N GLU A 246 2.25 5.32 -12.80
CA GLU A 246 0.87 5.81 -12.82
C GLU A 246 0.14 5.49 -11.50
N GLU A 247 0.49 4.38 -10.83
CA GLU A 247 -0.04 4.06 -9.49
C GLU A 247 0.39 5.11 -8.46
N VAL A 248 1.64 5.58 -8.55
CA VAL A 248 2.21 6.59 -7.64
C VAL A 248 1.54 7.94 -7.88
N ARG A 249 1.44 8.38 -9.16
CA ARG A 249 0.78 9.64 -9.53
C ARG A 249 -0.67 9.67 -9.04
N ALA A 250 -1.45 8.62 -9.31
CA ALA A 250 -2.82 8.50 -8.84
C ALA A 250 -2.92 8.51 -7.30
N GLY A 251 -2.02 7.80 -6.60
CA GLY A 251 -1.98 7.78 -5.14
C GLY A 251 -1.71 9.17 -4.55
N LYS A 252 -0.73 9.90 -5.09
CA LYS A 252 -0.40 11.26 -4.67
C LYS A 252 -1.57 12.22 -4.90
N GLU A 253 -2.23 12.13 -6.06
CA GLU A 253 -3.37 12.99 -6.37
C GLU A 253 -4.58 12.72 -5.45
N ILE A 254 -4.84 11.46 -5.08
CA ILE A 254 -5.87 11.12 -4.09
C ILE A 254 -5.56 11.76 -2.73
N LEU A 255 -4.32 11.65 -2.25
CA LEU A 255 -3.93 12.24 -0.97
C LEU A 255 -4.00 13.78 -1.01
N LYS A 256 -3.56 14.39 -2.11
CA LYS A 256 -3.58 15.84 -2.34
C LYS A 256 -5.00 16.38 -2.38
N SER A 257 -5.90 15.70 -3.10
CA SER A 257 -7.34 16.03 -3.17
C SER A 257 -8.03 16.01 -1.80
N LEU A 258 -7.49 15.26 -0.83
CA LEU A 258 -7.99 15.21 0.54
C LEU A 258 -7.27 16.16 1.52
N GLY A 259 -6.28 16.92 1.04
CA GLY A 259 -5.43 17.78 1.87
C GLY A 259 -4.43 17.02 2.76
N LEU A 260 -4.19 15.73 2.44
CA LEU A 260 -3.32 14.82 3.21
C LEU A 260 -1.89 14.76 2.67
N TYR A 261 -1.65 15.34 1.49
CA TYR A 261 -0.34 15.41 0.84
C TYR A 261 0.10 16.85 0.66
N ARG A 262 1.34 17.17 1.01
CA ARG A 262 1.89 18.53 1.00
C ARG A 262 3.12 18.67 0.12
N TYR A 263 3.12 18.01 -1.03
CA TYR A 263 4.18 18.15 -2.03
C TYR A 263 3.60 18.53 -3.38
N GLY A 264 4.26 19.50 -4.01
CA GLY A 264 3.93 20.06 -5.31
C GLY A 264 2.72 21.00 -5.33
N PRO A 265 2.57 21.75 -6.43
CA PRO A 265 1.55 22.77 -6.59
C PRO A 265 0.15 22.15 -6.80
N GLU A 266 -0.87 22.66 -6.12
CA GLU A 266 -2.29 22.37 -6.39
C GLU A 266 -2.76 23.19 -7.58
N PHE A 267 -2.95 22.55 -8.72
CA PHE A 267 -3.47 23.20 -9.91
C PHE A 267 -5.00 23.17 -9.91
N ILE A 268 -5.62 24.35 -9.99
CA ILE A 268 -7.08 24.50 -10.05
C ILE A 268 -7.43 25.27 -11.33
N SER A 269 -8.22 24.65 -12.19
CA SER A 269 -8.76 25.27 -13.39
C SER A 269 -10.28 25.33 -13.34
N CYS A 270 -10.85 26.40 -13.92
CA CYS A 270 -12.29 26.47 -14.13
C CYS A 270 -12.68 25.48 -15.24
N PRO A 271 -13.78 24.73 -15.11
CA PRO A 271 -14.25 23.80 -16.15
C PRO A 271 -14.60 24.46 -17.50
N THR A 272 -14.55 25.80 -17.58
CA THR A 272 -15.09 26.68 -18.65
C THR A 272 -16.61 26.88 -18.58
N CYS A 273 -17.10 27.92 -19.26
CA CYS A 273 -18.52 28.14 -19.50
C CYS A 273 -18.70 29.08 -20.71
N GLY A 274 -19.94 29.44 -21.07
CA GLY A 274 -20.22 30.39 -22.16
C GLY A 274 -19.64 31.80 -21.98
N ARG A 275 -18.95 32.08 -20.87
CA ARG A 275 -18.22 33.34 -20.61
C ARG A 275 -16.73 33.26 -20.95
N THR A 276 -16.23 32.07 -21.30
CA THR A 276 -14.80 31.86 -21.58
C THR A 276 -14.39 32.62 -22.85
N ARG A 277 -13.36 33.46 -22.74
CA ARG A 277 -12.85 34.31 -23.84
C ARG A 277 -11.49 33.87 -24.41
N ILE A 278 -10.92 32.79 -23.86
CA ILE A 278 -9.62 32.25 -24.24
C ILE A 278 -9.73 30.73 -24.39
N ASN A 279 -8.76 30.10 -25.04
CA ASN A 279 -8.65 28.64 -24.99
C ASN A 279 -8.11 28.19 -23.62
N LEU A 280 -8.97 28.20 -22.61
CA LEU A 280 -8.59 27.89 -21.23
C LEU A 280 -8.08 26.46 -21.09
N VAL A 281 -8.61 25.51 -21.88
CA VAL A 281 -8.18 24.11 -21.86
C VAL A 281 -6.70 24.01 -22.22
N SER A 282 -6.29 24.59 -23.35
CA SER A 282 -4.89 24.55 -23.77
C SER A 282 -3.95 25.27 -22.79
N VAL A 283 -4.37 26.40 -22.23
CA VAL A 283 -3.59 27.11 -21.21
C VAL A 283 -3.45 26.25 -19.94
N ALA A 284 -4.53 25.60 -19.52
CA ALA A 284 -4.52 24.75 -18.34
C ALA A 284 -3.59 23.55 -18.52
N GLU A 285 -3.63 22.86 -19.67
CA GLU A 285 -2.73 21.75 -20.00
C GLU A 285 -1.25 22.19 -20.02
N GLN A 286 -0.97 23.39 -20.56
CA GLN A 286 0.40 23.93 -20.57
C GLN A 286 0.89 24.24 -19.16
N VAL A 287 0.04 24.82 -18.31
CA VAL A 287 0.38 25.12 -16.91
C VAL A 287 0.59 23.81 -16.15
N GLU A 288 -0.33 22.86 -16.24
CA GLU A 288 -0.21 21.55 -15.57
C GLU A 288 1.11 20.86 -15.92
N LYS A 289 1.47 20.82 -17.21
CA LYS A 289 2.75 20.28 -17.67
C LYS A 289 3.95 21.07 -17.16
N ALA A 290 3.88 22.40 -17.11
CA ALA A 290 4.96 23.25 -16.60
C ALA A 290 5.17 23.10 -15.08
N LEU A 291 4.17 22.62 -14.36
CA LEU A 291 4.23 22.35 -12.93
C LEU A 291 4.81 20.97 -12.59
N GLU A 292 4.98 20.08 -13.58
CA GLU A 292 5.61 18.77 -13.38
C GLU A 292 7.01 18.91 -12.75
N GLY A 293 7.27 18.14 -11.68
CA GLY A 293 8.55 18.16 -10.97
C GLY A 293 8.74 19.34 -10.00
N ILE A 294 7.78 20.27 -9.90
CA ILE A 294 7.81 21.29 -8.84
C ILE A 294 7.36 20.65 -7.53
N GLU A 295 8.24 20.69 -6.52
CA GLU A 295 7.97 20.09 -5.20
C GLU A 295 7.34 21.06 -4.20
N LYS A 296 7.44 22.37 -4.46
CA LYS A 296 6.93 23.40 -3.55
C LYS A 296 5.40 23.31 -3.43
N PRO A 297 4.84 23.27 -2.21
CA PRO A 297 3.39 23.25 -1.99
C PRO A 297 2.80 24.65 -2.23
N LEU A 298 2.49 24.93 -3.48
CA LEU A 298 1.83 26.16 -3.94
C LEU A 298 0.37 25.87 -4.29
N LYS A 299 -0.47 26.89 -4.37
CA LYS A 299 -1.86 26.80 -4.82
C LYS A 299 -2.16 27.96 -5.75
#